data_AF-A0A654U6T1-F1
#
_entry.id   AF-A0A654U6T1-F1
#
_cell.length_a   1.000
_cell.length_b   1.000
_cell.length_c   1.000
_cell.angle_alpha   90.00
_cell.angle_beta   90.00
_cell.angle_gamma   90.00
#
_symmetry.space_group_name_H-M   'P 1'
#
loop_
_entity.id
_entity.type
_entity.pdbx_description
1 polymer ?
#
loop_
_entity_poly.entity_id
_entity_poly.type
_entity_poly.pdbx_seq_one_letter_code
_entity_poly.pdbx_strand_id
1 'polypeptide(L)' 'MKVSGLRARLGGARLRLGDHPYAKELASLGLPKRALLSQSAANVEMTFGDGHPI' A
#
# COMPACT_ATOMS: atom_id res chain seq x y z
N MET A 1 -9.12 14.63 6.50
CA MET A 1 -8.55 13.28 6.61
C MET A 1 -8.58 12.87 8.07
N LYS A 2 -9.18 11.72 8.41
CA LYS A 2 -9.20 11.14 9.74
C LYS A 2 -8.72 9.69 9.67
N VAL A 3 -7.82 9.31 10.57
CA VAL A 3 -7.26 7.95 10.63
C VAL A 3 -7.47 7.39 12.04
N SER A 4 -7.90 6.15 12.16
CA SER A 4 -8.01 5.46 13.44
C SER A 4 -7.44 4.04 13.41
N GLY A 5 -6.99 3.57 14.57
CA GLY A 5 -6.38 2.25 14.71
C GLY A 5 -5.05 2.09 13.94
N LEU A 6 -4.28 3.18 13.79
CA LEU A 6 -2.97 3.15 13.14
C LEU A 6 -2.00 2.26 13.94
N ARG A 7 -1.37 1.31 13.25
CA ARG A 7 -0.30 0.47 13.78
C ARG A 7 0.85 0.51 12.79
N ALA A 8 2.05 0.81 13.28
CA ALA A 8 3.29 0.78 12.51
C ALA A 8 4.25 -0.22 13.14
N ARG A 9 5.01 -0.94 12.31
CA ARG A 9 6.08 -1.82 12.78
C ARG A 9 7.31 -1.71 11.90
N LEU A 10 8.48 -1.75 12.55
CA LEU A 10 9.77 -1.89 11.88
C LEU A 10 9.87 -3.31 11.32
N GLY A 11 10.16 -3.42 10.03
CA GLY A 11 10.13 -4.66 9.27
C GLY A 11 8.72 -5.21 9.04
N GLY A 12 8.66 -6.23 8.18
CA GLY A 12 7.57 -7.20 8.20
C GLY A 12 6.29 -6.78 7.48
N ALA A 13 6.22 -7.17 6.21
CA ALA A 13 5.02 -7.77 5.61
C ALA A 13 5.52 -8.70 4.50
N ARG A 14 4.99 -9.93 4.43
CA ARG A 14 5.21 -10.78 3.26
C ARG A 14 4.17 -10.40 2.22
N LEU A 15 4.59 -9.61 1.23
CA LEU A 15 3.74 -9.28 0.08
C LEU A 15 3.68 -10.50 -0.84
N ARG A 16 2.45 -10.92 -1.16
CA ARG A 16 2.17 -11.93 -2.17
C ARG A 16 1.42 -11.23 -3.29
N LEU A 17 2.01 -11.23 -4.47
CA LEU A 17 1.32 -10.78 -5.68
C LEU A 17 0.35 -11.89 -6.09
N GLY A 18 -0.90 -11.53 -6.38
CA GLY A 18 -1.92 -12.46 -6.90
C GLY A 18 -1.86 -12.60 -8.42
N ASP A 19 -2.92 -13.12 -9.03
CA ASP A 19 -2.97 -13.40 -10.48
C ASP A 19 -3.53 -12.25 -11.34
N HIS A 20 -3.77 -11.08 -10.74
CA HIS A 20 -4.32 -9.91 -11.45
C HIS A 20 -3.30 -9.33 -12.45
N PRO A 21 -3.70 -8.75 -13.59
CA PRO A 21 -2.78 -8.07 -14.51
C PRO A 21 -1.83 -7.07 -13.83
N TYR A 22 -2.33 -6.25 -12.91
CA TYR A 22 -1.51 -5.35 -12.09
C TYR A 22 -0.41 -6.04 -11.28
N ALA A 23 -0.60 -7.30 -10.89
CA ALA A 23 0.44 -8.05 -10.22
C ALA A 23 1.66 -8.30 -11.13
N LYS A 24 1.45 -8.48 -12.44
CA LYS A 24 2.55 -8.62 -13.41
C LYS A 24 3.32 -7.33 -13.58
N GLU A 25 2.63 -6.19 -13.59
CA GLU A 25 3.27 -4.86 -13.62
C GLU A 25 4.04 -4.58 -12.33
N LEU A 26 3.47 -4.89 -11.17
CA LEU A 26 4.19 -4.76 -9.90
C LEU A 26 5.42 -5.69 -9.85
N ALA A 27 5.31 -6.89 -10.40
CA ALA A 27 6.43 -7.82 -10.53
C ALA A 27 7.52 -7.30 -11.47
N SER A 28 7.17 -6.66 -12.59
CA SER A 28 8.14 -6.05 -13.51
C SER A 28 8.89 -4.88 -12.87
N LEU A 29 8.26 -4.19 -11.91
CA LEU A 29 8.91 -3.18 -11.06
C LEU A 29 9.80 -3.78 -9.94
N GLY A 30 9.91 -5.11 -9.89
CA GLY A 30 10.78 -5.84 -8.96
C GLY A 30 10.17 -6.10 -7.59
N LEU A 31 8.84 -6.02 -7.45
CA LEU A 31 8.13 -6.46 -6.23
C LEU A 31 7.88 -7.99 -6.28
N PRO A 32 7.72 -8.66 -5.12
CA PRO A 32 7.74 -8.13 -3.76
C PRO A 32 9.16 -8.00 -3.19
N LYS A 33 9.59 -6.76 -2.89
CA LYS A 33 10.83 -6.53 -2.13
C LYS A 33 10.58 -6.67 -0.64
N ARG A 34 11.65 -6.92 0.12
CA ARG A 34 11.58 -6.97 1.59
C ARG A 34 11.07 -5.64 2.14
N ALA A 35 9.89 -5.65 2.75
CA ALA A 35 9.34 -4.46 3.40
C ALA A 35 10.19 -4.07 4.63
N LEU A 36 10.76 -2.87 4.59
CA LEU A 36 11.51 -2.27 5.72
C LEU A 36 10.58 -1.75 6.81
N LEU A 37 9.37 -1.35 6.44
CA LEU A 37 8.33 -0.80 7.31
C LEU A 37 6.99 -1.36 6.86
N SER A 38 6.08 -1.58 7.80
CA SER A 38 4.69 -1.90 7.50
C SER A 38 3.78 -1.09 8.42
N GLN A 39 2.71 -0.55 7.83
CA GLN A 39 1.69 0.20 8.55
C GLN A 39 0.30 -0.33 8.17
N SER A 40 -0.60 -0.36 9.13
CA SER A 40 -2.01 -0.69 8.93
C SER A 40 -2.89 0.31 9.65
N ALA A 41 -4.02 0.69 9.06
CA ALA A 41 -5.05 1.49 9.72
C ALA A 41 -6.37 0.72 9.71
N ALA A 42 -7.16 0.86 10.78
CA ALA A 42 -8.47 0.22 10.85
C ALA A 42 -9.51 1.00 10.04
N ASN A 43 -9.43 2.34 10.06
CA ASN A 43 -10.28 3.21 9.26
C ASN A 43 -9.47 4.42 8.77
N VAL A 44 -9.71 4.80 7.51
CA VAL A 44 -9.22 6.02 6.90
C VAL A 44 -10.40 6.71 6.21
N GLU A 45 -10.72 7.92 6.66
CA GLU A 45 -11.73 8.77 6.08
C GLU A 45 -11.05 9.96 5.38
N MET A 46 -11.26 10.07 4.08
CA MET A 46 -10.76 11.18 3.29
C MET A 46 -11.70 11.51 2.14
N THR A 47 -11.70 12.79 1.75
CA THR A 47 -12.33 13.25 0.51
C THR A 47 -11.22 13.38 -0.53
N PHE A 48 -11.41 12.75 -1.69
CA PHE A 48 -10.54 12.96 -2.84
C PHE A 48 -10.88 14.30 -3.47
N GLY A 49 -9.86 15.13 -3.71
CA GLY A 49 -10.01 16.38 -4.46
C GLY A 49 -10.05 16.14 -5.97
N ASP A 50 -10.16 17.23 -6.72
CA ASP A 50 -10.19 17.17 -8.18
C ASP A 50 -8.83 16.75 -8.76
N GLY A 51 -8.88 15.88 -9.77
CA GLY A 51 -7.71 15.49 -10.55
C GLY A 51 -7.24 16.65 -11.42
N HIS A 52 -5.95 16.97 -11.36
CA HIS A 52 -5.34 17.99 -12.20
C HIS A 52 -4.41 17.33 -13.23
N PRO A 53 -4.32 17.87 -14.47
CA PRO A 53 -3.38 17.36 -15.46
C PRO A 53 -1.93 17.55 -14.97
N ILE A 54 -1.08 16.58 -15.30
CA ILE A 54 0.36 16.55 -14.99
C ILE A 54 1.20 17.12 -16.13
#